data_AF-A0A076H5C1-F1
#
_entry.id   AF-A0A076H5C1-F1
#
_cell.length_a   1.000
_cell.length_b   1.000
_cell.length_c   1.000
_cell.angle_alpha   90.00
_cell.angle_beta   90.00
_cell.angle_gamma   90.00
#
_symmetry.space_group_name_H-M   'P 1'
#
loop_
_entity.id
_entity.type
_entity.pdbx_description
1 polymer ?
#
loop_
_entity_poly.entity_id
_entity_poly.type
_entity_poly.pdbx_seq_one_letter_code
_entity_poly.pdbx_strand_id
1 'polypeptide(L)' 'MQTQALSLFERWTDPRTHAVALRHREIIRRFGRFPHRNSALKRSSTPAELQHLQQKRSAQSAR' A
#
# COMPACT_ATOMS: atom_id res chain seq x y z
N MET A 1 -2.99 14.71 5.38
CA MET A 1 -3.46 13.48 6.04
C MET A 1 -2.39 12.39 6.16
N GLN A 2 -1.70 11.93 5.09
CA GLN A 2 -0.64 10.90 5.26
C GLN A 2 0.73 11.40 5.74
N THR A 3 1.05 12.67 5.54
CA THR A 3 2.36 13.23 5.90
C THR A 3 2.59 13.23 7.42
N GLN A 4 1.55 13.51 8.22
CA GLN A 4 1.64 13.50 9.68
C GLN A 4 1.78 12.08 10.26
N ALA A 5 1.23 11.06 9.59
CA ALA A 5 1.36 9.68 10.03
C ALA A 5 2.80 9.17 9.93
N LEU A 6 3.57 9.60 8.92
CA LEU A 6 4.95 9.14 8.74
C LEU A 6 5.87 9.55 9.89
N SER A 7 5.73 10.77 10.42
CA SER A 7 6.52 11.22 11.57
C SER A 7 6.24 10.40 12.84
N LEU A 8 5.00 9.92 13.01
CA LEU A 8 4.65 9.01 14.10
C LEU A 8 5.24 7.62 13.88
N PHE A 9 5.21 7.11 12.64
CA PHE A 9 5.82 5.84 12.30
C PHE A 9 7.35 5.87 12.47
N GLU A 10 8.02 6.94 12.05
CA GLU A 10 9.46 7.13 12.25
C GLU A 10 9.84 7.11 13.73
N ARG A 11 9.03 7.74 14.58
CA ARG A 11 9.36 7.91 16.00
C ARG A 11 9.02 6.70 16.88
N TRP A 12 7.99 5.93 16.54
CA TRP A 12 7.41 4.93 17.44
C TRP A 12 7.33 3.51 16.87
N THR A 13 7.75 3.29 15.62
CA THR A 13 7.66 1.96 14.99
C THR A 13 9.00 1.45 14.51
N ASP A 14 9.10 0.12 14.36
CA ASP A 14 10.31 -0.49 13.86
C ASP A 14 10.56 -0.13 12.37
N PRO A 15 11.81 -0.16 11.90
CA PRO A 15 12.15 0.23 10.52
C PRO A 15 11.36 -0.51 9.44
N ARG A 16 10.91 -1.75 9.70
CA ARG A 16 10.09 -2.51 8.74
C ARG A 16 8.69 -1.94 8.63
N THR A 17 8.11 -1.48 9.74
CA THR A 17 6.81 -0.82 9.77
C THR A 17 6.88 0.54 9.06
N HIS A 18 7.93 1.32 9.29
CA HIS A 18 8.15 2.57 8.55
C HIS A 18 8.27 2.34 7.03
N ALA A 19 9.02 1.32 6.60
CA ALA A 19 9.14 0.95 5.18
C ALA A 19 7.80 0.48 4.56
N VAL A 20 6.91 -0.11 5.36
CA VAL A 20 5.54 -0.44 4.93
C VAL A 20 4.70 0.83 4.77
N ALA A 21 4.80 1.79 5.70
CA ALA A 21 4.10 3.07 5.60
C ALA A 21 4.54 3.88 4.37
N LEU A 22 5.84 3.91 4.05
CA LEU A 22 6.36 4.55 2.84
C LEU A 22 5.79 3.91 1.56
N ARG A 23 5.74 2.58 1.49
CA ARG A 23 5.14 1.86 0.35
C ARG A 23 3.65 2.16 0.21
N HIS A 24 2.91 2.25 1.32
CA HIS A 24 1.49 2.65 1.28
C HIS A 24 1.30 4.07 0.77
N ARG A 25 2.18 5.00 1.15
CA ARG A 25 2.16 6.38 0.63
C ARG A 25 2.37 6.41 -0.88
N GLU A 26 3.31 5.64 -1.40
CA GLU A 26 3.57 5.58 -2.85
C GLU A 26 2.36 5.04 -3.63
N ILE A 27 1.71 3.99 -3.11
CA ILE A 27 0.49 3.42 -3.71
C ILE A 27 -0.61 4.48 -3.78
N ILE A 28 -0.85 5.22 -2.69
CA ILE A 28 -1.86 6.28 -2.70
C ILE A 28 -1.44 7.44 -3.60
N ARG A 29 -0.15 7.80 -3.66
CA ARG A 29 0.32 8.83 -4.60
C ARG A 29 0.09 8.42 -6.05
N ARG A 30 0.24 7.13 -6.37
CA ARG A 30 0.14 6.61 -7.74
C ARG A 30 -1.29 6.32 -8.18
N PHE A 31 -2.13 5.79 -7.29
CA PHE A 31 -3.49 5.33 -7.63
C PHE A 31 -4.60 6.15 -6.96
N GLY A 32 -4.28 7.05 -6.03
CA GLY A 32 -5.26 7.82 -5.24
C GLY A 32 -6.04 6.99 -4.21
N ARG A 33 -5.89 5.66 -4.23
CA ARG A 33 -6.62 4.69 -3.41
C ARG A 33 -5.78 3.44 -3.17
N PHE A 34 -6.34 2.48 -2.44
CA PHE A 34 -5.74 1.18 -2.19
C PHE A 34 -6.34 0.11 -3.11
N PRO A 35 -5.60 -0.36 -4.14
CA PRO A 35 -6.14 -1.31 -5.12
C PRO A 35 -6.62 -2.63 -4.51
N HIS A 36 -6.03 -3.06 -3.39
CA HIS A 36 -6.43 -4.30 -2.71
C HIS A 36 -7.86 -4.26 -2.17
N ARG A 37 -8.39 -3.06 -1.91
CA ARG A 37 -9.78 -2.87 -1.47
C ARG A 37 -10.76 -2.81 -2.62
N ASN A 38 -10.31 -2.74 -3.88
CA ASN A 38 -11.21 -2.62 -5.02
C ASN A 38 -12.14 -3.84 -5.13
N SER A 39 -11.61 -5.06 -4.97
CA SER A 39 -12.42 -6.29 -4.99
C SER A 39 -13.47 -6.31 -3.86
N ALA A 40 -13.05 -6.03 -2.62
CA ALA A 40 -13.93 -5.99 -1.46
C ALA A 40 -15.01 -4.89 -1.55
N LEU A 41 -14.69 -3.77 -2.21
CA LEU A 41 -15.60 -2.63 -2.41
C LEU A 41 -16.32 -2.68 -3.77
N LYS A 42 -16.24 -3.81 -4.50
CA LYS A 42 -16.86 -4.02 -5.83
C LYS A 42 -16.51 -2.93 -6.86
N ARG A 43 -15.28 -2.39 -6.81
CA ARG A 43 -14.76 -1.42 -7.78
C ARG A 43 -13.97 -2.13 -8.88
N SER A 44 -14.13 -1.68 -10.13
CA SER A 44 -13.28 -2.10 -11.24
C SER A 44 -11.86 -1.61 -11.03
N SER A 45 -10.89 -2.53 -11.09
CA SER A 45 -9.47 -2.19 -11.04
C SER A 45 -8.96 -1.92 -12.45
N THR A 46 -8.11 -0.91 -12.58
CA THR A 46 -7.38 -0.63 -13.83
C THR A 46 -6.31 -1.69 -14.11
N PRO A 47 -5.86 -1.86 -15.35
CA PRO A 47 -4.78 -2.81 -15.68
C PRO A 47 -3.50 -2.59 -14.85
N ALA A 48 -3.14 -1.32 -14.58
CA ALA A 48 -1.99 -0.96 -13.74
C ALA A 48 -2.18 -1.36 -12.26
N GLU A 49 -3.40 -1.22 -11.75
CA GLU A 49 -3.77 -1.68 -10.40
C GLU A 49 -3.72 -3.21 -10.30
N LEU A 50 -4.17 -3.94 -11.34
CA LEU A 50 -4.14 -5.40 -11.39
C LEU A 50 -2.71 -5.95 -11.44
N GLN A 51 -1.83 -5.36 -12.26
CA GLN A 51 -0.41 -5.73 -12.29
C GLN A 51 0.26 -5.50 -10.93
N HIS A 52 -0.05 -4.37 -10.28
CA HIS A 52 0.47 -4.09 -8.94
C HIS A 52 0.00 -5.12 -7.90
N LEU A 53 -1.26 -5.56 -7.97
CA LEU A 53 -1.81 -6.60 -7.10
C LEU A 53 -1.18 -7.97 -7.36
N GLN A 54 -0.93 -8.31 -8.62
CA GLN A 54 -0.28 -9.56 -9.01
C GLN A 54 1.16 -9.61 -8.48
N GLN A 55 1.91 -8.52 -8.59
CA GLN A 55 3.28 -8.42 -8.07
C GLN A 55 3.35 -8.46 -6.54
N LYS A 56 2.34 -7.91 -5.85
CA LYS A 56 2.23 -7.94 -4.37
C LYS A 56 1.87 -9.32 -3.82
N ARG A 57 1.02 -10.11 -4.50
CA ARG A 57 0.67 -11.49 -4.07
C ARG A 57 1.90 -12.37 -3.94
N SER A 58 2.88 -12.21 -4.83
CA SER A 58 4.16 -12.91 -4.80
C SER A 58 4.98 -12.62 -3.54
N ALA A 59 4.88 -11.42 -2.98
CA ALA A 59 5.63 -10.99 -1.80
C ALA A 59 4.97 -11.37 -0.47
N GLN A 60 3.71 -11.82 -0.49
CA GLN A 60 2.92 -12.09 0.72
C GLN A 60 2.72 -13.59 0.99
N SER A 61 3.11 -14.45 0.03
CA SER A 61 3.03 -15.92 0.12
C SER A 61 4.35 -16.58 0.59
N ALA A 62 5.25 -15.81 1.19
CA ALA A 62 6.51 -16.31 1.77
C ALA A 62 6.60 -16.01 3.27
N ARG A 63 5.51 -16.26 3.99
CA ARG A 63 5.47 -16.36 5.46
C ARG A 63 4.71 -17.61 5.86
#